data_AF-A0A849G476-F1
#
_entry.id   AF-A0A849G476-F1
#
_cell.length_a   1.000
_cell.length_b   1.000
_cell.length_c   1.000
_cell.angle_alpha   90.00
_cell.angle_beta   90.00
_cell.angle_gamma   90.00
#
_symmetry.space_group_name_H-M   'P 1'
#
loop_
_entity.id
_entity.type
_entity.pdbx_description
1 polymer ?
#
loop_
_entity_poly.entity_id
_entity_poly.type
_entity_poly.pdbx_seq_one_letter_code
_entity_poly.pdbx_strand_id
1 'polypeptide(L)'
;TRAAAAMEAGADIFLPKPLSSISAFQSTVLGLLPAGSRPQRLARPLEDGVAPDPIALKNDLSLAAELLASAVDAETIIYLTGFLSSLARDAGDTALEEIAGRVAEIDPGDGGAARQGRVAAMIRARIDTLDGI
;
A
#
# COMPACT_ATOMS: atom_id res chain seq x y z
N THR A 1 -1.66 19.32 1.73
CA THR A 1 -1.32 17.90 1.97
C THR A 1 -2.61 17.10 2.05
N ARG A 2 -2.58 15.75 1.93
CA ARG A 2 -3.81 14.92 2.09
C ARG A 2 -4.48 15.14 3.46
N ALA A 3 -3.69 15.37 4.50
CA ALA A 3 -4.18 15.74 5.82
C ALA A 3 -4.99 17.05 5.79
N ALA A 4 -4.44 18.12 5.21
CA ALA A 4 -5.14 19.41 5.12
C ALA A 4 -6.46 19.29 4.36
N ALA A 5 -6.47 18.62 3.21
CA ALA A 5 -7.68 18.42 2.41
C ALA A 5 -8.76 17.62 3.17
N ALA A 6 -8.35 16.62 3.97
CA ALA A 6 -9.28 15.85 4.79
C ALA A 6 -9.91 16.71 5.90
N MET A 7 -9.10 17.54 6.57
CA MET A 7 -9.62 18.45 7.61
C MET A 7 -10.56 19.50 7.01
N GLU A 8 -10.23 20.07 5.85
CA GLU A 8 -11.08 21.02 5.12
C GLU A 8 -12.42 20.41 4.69
N ALA A 9 -12.43 19.11 4.35
CA ALA A 9 -13.64 18.37 4.02
C ALA A 9 -14.51 18.03 5.26
N GLY A 10 -14.08 18.41 6.47
CA GLY A 10 -14.82 18.19 7.71
C GLY A 10 -14.50 16.89 8.44
N ALA A 11 -13.35 16.26 8.15
CA ALA A 11 -12.90 15.11 8.93
C ALA A 11 -12.50 15.53 10.35
N ASP A 12 -12.92 14.74 11.36
CA ASP A 12 -12.51 14.96 12.75
C ASP A 12 -11.01 14.68 12.98
N ILE A 13 -10.43 13.77 12.19
CA ILE A 13 -9.00 13.45 12.23
C ILE A 13 -8.51 12.91 10.89
N PHE A 14 -7.20 13.04 10.66
CA PHE A 14 -6.47 12.33 9.62
C PHE A 14 -5.45 11.37 10.24
N LEU A 15 -5.55 10.07 9.91
CA LEU A 15 -4.61 9.04 10.33
C LEU A 15 -3.79 8.55 9.13
N PRO A 16 -2.49 8.92 9.05
CA PRO A 16 -1.63 8.43 7.97
C PRO A 16 -1.32 6.95 8.13
N LYS A 17 -1.14 6.25 7.01
CA LYS A 17 -0.55 4.90 6.98
C LYS A 17 0.98 4.96 7.05
N PRO A 18 1.66 3.91 7.58
CA PRO A 18 1.08 2.69 8.15
C PRO A 18 0.58 2.87 9.59
N LEU A 19 -0.42 2.08 9.98
CA LEU A 19 -0.91 2.00 11.36
C LEU A 19 -0.28 0.79 12.05
N SER A 20 0.75 1.03 12.87
CA SER A 20 1.53 -0.03 13.51
C SER A 20 0.94 -0.55 14.83
N SER A 21 -0.11 0.10 15.35
CA SER A 21 -0.75 -0.26 16.62
C SER A 21 -2.28 -0.25 16.51
N ILE A 22 -2.88 -1.40 16.78
CA ILE A 22 -4.33 -1.56 16.81
C ILE A 22 -4.93 -0.75 17.97
N SER A 23 -4.29 -0.77 19.14
CA SER A 23 -4.75 -0.06 20.32
C SER A 23 -4.71 1.46 20.11
N ALA A 24 -3.69 1.97 19.43
CA ALA A 24 -3.60 3.40 19.09
C ALA A 24 -4.71 3.82 18.13
N PHE A 25 -4.97 3.00 17.09
CA PHE A 25 -6.08 3.24 16.17
C PHE A 25 -7.44 3.21 16.90
N GLN A 26 -7.70 2.17 17.68
CA GLN A 26 -8.93 2.04 18.45
C GLN A 26 -9.13 3.21 19.42
N SER A 27 -8.11 3.56 20.20
CA SER A 27 -8.17 4.67 21.16
C SER A 27 -8.49 5.99 20.46
N THR A 28 -7.94 6.19 19.27
CA THR A 28 -8.20 7.39 18.47
C THR A 28 -9.66 7.44 18.01
N VAL A 29 -10.16 6.37 17.39
CA VAL A 29 -11.56 6.29 16.94
C VAL A 29 -12.55 6.48 18.11
N LEU A 30 -12.28 5.84 19.24
CA LEU A 30 -13.14 5.90 20.42
C LEU A 30 -13.10 7.27 21.11
N GLY A 31 -11.97 7.97 21.04
CA GLY A 31 -11.84 9.34 21.52
C GLY A 31 -12.78 10.31 20.80
N LEU A 32 -13.07 10.04 19.51
CA LEU A 32 -13.97 10.84 18.69
C LEU A 32 -15.45 10.55 18.94
N LEU A 33 -15.78 9.40 19.53
CA LEU A 33 -17.17 9.08 19.83
C LEU A 33 -17.71 9.93 20.99
N PRO A 34 -18.98 10.38 20.93
CA PRO A 34 -19.67 10.99 22.06
C PRO A 34 -19.66 10.07 23.28
N ALA A 35 -19.65 10.66 24.48
CA ALA A 35 -19.52 9.90 25.73
C ALA A 35 -20.55 8.76 25.88
N GLY A 36 -21.79 8.96 25.41
CA GLY A 36 -22.86 7.95 25.46
C GLY A 36 -22.76 6.83 24.42
N SER A 37 -21.88 6.98 23.42
CA SER A 37 -21.68 6.01 22.34
C SER A 37 -20.40 5.19 22.52
N ARG A 38 -19.63 5.45 23.59
CA ARG A 38 -18.42 4.71 23.90
C ARG A 38 -18.77 3.34 24.50
N PRO A 39 -18.13 2.25 24.07
CA PRO A 39 -18.31 0.94 24.69
C PRO A 39 -17.94 0.99 26.17
N GLN A 40 -18.74 0.36 27.04
CA GLN A 40 -18.41 0.25 28.48
C GLN A 40 -17.14 -0.58 28.74
N ARG A 41 -16.81 -1.50 27.83
CA ARG A 41 -15.59 -2.30 27.90
C ARG A 41 -15.01 -2.49 26.51
N LEU A 42 -13.71 -2.29 26.40
CA LEU A 42 -12.93 -2.57 25.20
C LEU A 42 -12.09 -3.80 25.48
N ALA A 43 -12.21 -4.82 24.63
CA ALA A 43 -11.23 -5.90 24.65
C ALA A 43 -9.90 -5.30 24.18
N ARG A 44 -8.87 -5.35 25.03
CA ARG A 44 -7.52 -5.01 24.58
C ARG A 44 -7.08 -6.07 23.56
N PRO A 45 -6.53 -5.70 22.40
CA PRO A 45 -5.93 -6.66 21.48
C PRO A 45 -4.89 -7.52 22.22
N LEU A 46 -4.86 -8.82 21.93
CA LEU A 46 -3.87 -9.74 22.51
C LEU A 46 -2.46 -9.42 21.99
N GLU A 47 -2.37 -8.99 20.74
CA GLU A 47 -1.19 -8.47 20.08
C GLU A 47 -1.49 -7.07 19.54
N ASP A 48 -0.61 -6.10 19.81
CA ASP A 48 -0.81 -4.70 19.42
C ASP A 48 -0.07 -4.34 18.11
N GLY A 49 1.06 -4.99 17.87
CA GLY A 49 1.87 -4.77 16.67
C GLY A 49 1.19 -5.32 15.43
N VAL A 50 1.07 -4.50 14.39
CA VAL A 50 0.62 -4.92 13.06
C VAL A 50 1.83 -5.23 12.21
N ALA A 51 1.97 -6.50 11.81
CA ALA A 51 2.96 -6.92 10.83
C ALA A 51 2.27 -7.15 9.46
N PRO A 52 2.88 -6.70 8.35
CA PRO A 52 2.41 -7.02 7.00
C PRO A 52 2.36 -8.54 6.78
N ASP A 53 1.27 -9.02 6.17
CA ASP A 53 1.09 -10.43 5.80
C ASP A 53 1.82 -10.72 4.46
N PRO A 54 2.83 -11.61 4.43
CA PRO A 54 3.53 -11.97 3.20
C PRO A 54 2.62 -12.55 2.11
N ILE A 55 1.56 -13.28 2.48
CA ILE A 55 0.60 -13.86 1.54
C ILE A 55 -0.23 -12.75 0.89
N ALA A 56 -0.67 -11.77 1.68
CA ALA A 56 -1.38 -10.60 1.16
C ALA A 56 -0.49 -9.80 0.20
N LEU A 57 0.76 -9.53 0.60
CA LEU A 57 1.74 -8.84 -0.27
C LEU A 57 1.95 -9.59 -1.58
N LYS A 58 2.05 -10.93 -1.55
CA LYS A 58 2.17 -11.76 -2.76
C LYS A 58 0.97 -11.59 -3.69
N ASN A 59 -0.26 -11.58 -3.15
CA ASN A 59 -1.46 -11.39 -3.94
C ASN A 59 -1.46 -10.01 -4.62
N ASP A 60 -1.08 -8.97 -3.88
CA ASP A 60 -0.97 -7.60 -4.40
C ASP A 60 0.08 -7.48 -5.52
N LEU A 61 1.25 -8.11 -5.36
CA LEU A 61 2.29 -8.15 -6.39
C LEU A 61 1.85 -8.97 -7.62
N SER A 62 1.07 -10.03 -7.42
CA SER A 62 0.53 -10.83 -8.53
C SER A 62 -0.44 -10.01 -9.38
N LEU A 63 -1.32 -9.23 -8.74
CA LEU A 63 -2.19 -8.27 -9.42
C LEU A 63 -1.37 -7.23 -10.20
N ALA A 64 -0.32 -6.66 -9.60
CA ALA A 64 0.53 -5.70 -10.29
C ALA A 64 1.22 -6.29 -11.53
N ALA A 65 1.68 -7.55 -11.45
CA ALA A 65 2.26 -8.25 -12.60
C ALA A 65 1.24 -8.52 -13.70
N GLU A 66 -0.01 -8.83 -13.35
CA GLU A 66 -1.11 -9.01 -14.32
C GLU A 66 -1.43 -7.70 -15.04
N LEU A 67 -1.53 -6.58 -14.32
CA LEU A 67 -1.76 -5.27 -14.92
C LEU A 67 -0.62 -4.85 -15.87
N LEU A 68 0.62 -5.21 -15.54
CA LEU A 68 1.78 -5.01 -16.42
C LEU A 68 1.90 -6.02 -17.57
N ALA A 69 1.07 -7.06 -17.63
CA ALA A 69 1.14 -8.04 -18.72
C ALA A 69 0.37 -7.59 -19.98
N SER A 70 -0.57 -6.65 -19.83
CA SER A 70 -1.32 -6.03 -20.93
C SER A 70 -0.67 -4.74 -21.45
N ALA A 71 -1.19 -4.20 -22.56
CA ALA A 71 -0.86 -2.83 -22.92
C ALA A 71 -1.27 -1.90 -21.77
N VAL A 72 -0.32 -1.14 -21.23
CA VAL A 72 -0.53 -0.22 -20.11
C VAL A 72 -0.64 1.20 -20.64
N ASP A 73 -1.71 1.89 -20.27
CA ASP A 73 -1.86 3.31 -20.51
C ASP A 73 -1.22 4.14 -19.40
N ALA A 74 -1.15 5.46 -19.61
CA ALA A 74 -0.56 6.39 -18.64
C ALA A 74 -1.26 6.33 -17.27
N GLU A 75 -2.57 6.13 -17.25
CA GLU A 75 -3.35 6.04 -16.00
C GLU A 75 -2.97 4.80 -15.20
N THR A 76 -2.82 3.66 -15.87
CA THR A 76 -2.36 2.41 -15.26
C THR A 76 -0.95 2.54 -14.69
N ILE A 77 -0.04 3.23 -15.38
CA ILE A 77 1.31 3.49 -14.88
C ILE A 77 1.31 4.38 -13.63
N ILE A 78 0.52 5.46 -13.62
CA ILE A 78 0.37 6.34 -12.46
C ILE A 78 -0.19 5.55 -11.27
N TYR A 79 -1.23 4.75 -11.51
CA TYR A 79 -1.83 3.89 -10.51
C TYR A 79 -0.82 2.91 -9.94
N LEU A 80 -0.15 2.12 -10.79
CA LEU A 80 0.82 1.10 -10.37
C LEU A 80 2.00 1.70 -9.60
N THR A 81 2.48 2.87 -10.02
CA THR A 81 3.55 3.59 -9.31
C THR A 81 3.11 3.89 -7.88
N GLY A 82 1.93 4.49 -7.71
CA GLY A 82 1.41 4.84 -6.38
C GLY A 82 1.09 3.60 -5.53
N PHE A 83 0.52 2.56 -6.15
CA PHE A 83 0.18 1.30 -5.49
C PHE A 83 1.43 0.61 -4.96
N LEU A 84 2.43 0.36 -5.81
CA LEU A 84 3.67 -0.32 -5.41
C LEU A 84 4.48 0.48 -4.39
N SER A 85 4.52 1.81 -4.50
CA SER A 85 5.15 2.67 -3.49
C SER A 85 4.45 2.55 -2.13
N SER A 86 3.11 2.43 -2.13
CA SER A 86 2.35 2.25 -0.88
C SER A 86 2.62 0.89 -0.23
N LEU A 87 2.70 -0.18 -1.03
CA LEU A 87 3.05 -1.52 -0.55
C LEU A 87 4.49 -1.57 -0.03
N ALA A 88 5.44 -0.96 -0.74
CA ALA A 88 6.83 -0.87 -0.31
C ALA A 88 6.96 -0.20 1.06
N ARG A 89 6.26 0.93 1.26
CA ARG A 89 6.22 1.63 2.54
C ARG A 89 5.55 0.81 3.64
N ASP A 90 4.41 0.20 3.37
CA ASP A 90 3.66 -0.57 4.36
C ASP A 90 4.43 -1.85 4.76
N ALA A 91 5.17 -2.46 3.81
CA ALA A 91 6.02 -3.64 4.03
C ALA A 91 7.45 -3.34 4.53
N GLY A 92 7.90 -2.08 4.48
CA GLY A 92 9.29 -1.72 4.72
C GLY A 92 10.26 -2.29 3.66
N ASP A 93 9.79 -2.48 2.44
CA ASP A 93 10.48 -3.19 1.36
C ASP A 93 11.16 -2.21 0.38
N THR A 94 12.46 -2.01 0.56
CA THR A 94 13.24 -1.09 -0.29
C THR A 94 13.41 -1.59 -1.73
N ALA A 95 13.38 -2.91 -1.94
CA ALA A 95 13.46 -3.46 -3.30
C ALA A 95 12.16 -3.17 -4.07
N LEU A 96 11.02 -3.24 -3.39
CA LEU A 96 9.73 -2.87 -3.96
C LEU A 96 9.62 -1.37 -4.25
N GLU A 97 10.21 -0.51 -3.40
CA GLU A 97 10.30 0.94 -3.65
C GLU A 97 11.08 1.22 -4.95
N GLU A 98 12.18 0.50 -5.18
CA GLU A 98 12.98 0.61 -6.40
C GLU A 98 12.19 0.16 -7.65
N ILE A 99 11.39 -0.89 -7.52
CA ILE A 99 10.49 -1.35 -8.59
C ILE A 99 9.44 -0.27 -8.88
N ALA A 100 8.84 0.33 -7.86
CA ALA A 100 7.85 1.40 -8.03
C ALA A 100 8.43 2.62 -8.78
N GLY A 101 9.67 3.01 -8.47
CA GLY A 101 10.38 4.06 -9.21
C GLY A 101 10.57 3.73 -10.69
N ARG A 102 10.87 2.47 -11.03
CA ARG A 102 11.01 2.03 -12.42
C ARG A 102 9.69 1.96 -13.19
N VAL A 103 8.57 1.69 -12.50
CA VAL A 103 7.24 1.77 -13.10
C VAL A 103 6.96 3.19 -13.57
N ALA A 104 7.32 4.20 -12.76
CA ALA A 104 7.12 5.61 -13.10
C ALA A 104 7.87 6.07 -14.37
N GLU A 105 8.92 5.34 -14.76
CA GLU A 105 9.70 5.59 -15.97
C GLU A 105 9.15 4.90 -17.23
N ILE A 106 8.09 4.09 -17.11
CA ILE A 106 7.46 3.47 -18.27
C ILE A 106 6.74 4.55 -19.07
N ASP A 107 7.21 4.76 -20.30
CA ASP A 107 6.50 5.57 -21.29
C ASP A 107 5.49 4.66 -22.00
N PRO A 108 4.17 4.89 -21.88
CA PRO A 108 3.15 4.11 -22.56
C PRO A 108 3.14 4.34 -24.08
N GLY A 109 3.93 5.28 -24.59
CA GLY A 109 4.19 5.50 -26.01
C GLY A 109 5.12 4.47 -26.64
N ASP A 110 5.68 4.82 -27.81
CA ASP A 110 6.46 3.88 -28.61
C ASP A 110 7.84 3.62 -27.96
N GLY A 111 8.09 2.36 -27.58
CA GLY A 111 9.34 1.91 -26.92
C GLY A 111 9.23 1.50 -25.45
N GLY A 112 8.05 1.63 -24.82
CA GLY A 112 7.82 1.26 -23.41
C GLY A 112 7.89 -0.24 -23.10
N ALA A 113 7.62 -1.10 -24.09
CA ALA A 113 7.46 -2.54 -23.90
C ALA A 113 8.68 -3.23 -23.27
N ALA A 114 9.90 -2.82 -23.64
CA ALA A 114 11.11 -3.40 -23.07
C ALA A 114 11.29 -3.02 -21.58
N ARG A 115 10.90 -1.80 -21.19
CA ARG A 115 10.95 -1.37 -19.79
C ARG A 115 9.85 -2.06 -18.98
N GLN A 116 8.63 -2.14 -19.52
CA GLN A 116 7.52 -2.88 -18.94
C GLN A 116 7.90 -4.35 -18.67
N GLY A 117 8.48 -5.05 -19.65
CA GLY A 117 8.93 -6.43 -19.49
C GLY A 117 10.00 -6.60 -18.39
N ARG A 118 10.95 -5.65 -18.28
CA ARG A 118 11.94 -5.66 -17.19
C ARG A 118 11.29 -5.49 -15.82
N VAL A 119 10.37 -4.53 -15.68
CA VAL A 119 9.66 -4.29 -14.42
C VAL A 119 8.79 -5.49 -14.03
N ALA A 120 8.07 -6.08 -14.99
CA ALA A 120 7.29 -7.30 -14.76
C ALA A 120 8.17 -8.47 -14.26
N ALA A 121 9.36 -8.63 -14.84
CA ALA A 121 10.33 -9.63 -14.38
C ALA A 121 10.83 -9.35 -12.96
N MET A 122 11.04 -8.09 -12.59
CA MET A 122 11.42 -7.72 -11.23
C MET A 122 10.33 -8.03 -10.20
N ILE A 123 9.07 -7.73 -10.53
CA ILE A 123 7.94 -8.07 -9.65
C ILE A 123 7.83 -9.59 -9.49
N ARG A 124 8.01 -10.34 -10.59
CA ARG A 124 8.01 -11.81 -10.52
C ARG A 124 9.12 -12.34 -9.63
N ALA A 125 10.35 -11.85 -9.79
CA ALA A 125 11.46 -12.19 -8.92
C ALA A 125 11.17 -11.85 -7.45
N ARG A 126 10.49 -10.73 -7.17
CA ARG A 126 10.10 -10.39 -5.80
C ARG A 126 9.07 -11.38 -5.24
N ILE A 127 8.07 -11.78 -6.03
CA ILE A 127 7.10 -12.82 -5.64
C ILE A 127 7.84 -14.12 -5.28
N ASP A 128 8.79 -14.55 -6.11
CA ASP A 128 9.53 -15.80 -5.87
C ASP A 128 10.34 -15.75 -4.56
N THR A 129 10.90 -14.58 -4.21
CA THR A 129 11.62 -14.42 -2.93
C THR A 129 10.70 -14.49 -1.71
N LEU A 130 9.40 -14.17 -1.85
CA LEU A 130 8.42 -14.31 -0.77
C LEU A 130 8.02 -15.77 -0.56
N ASP A 131 8.11 -16.62 -1.59
CA ASP A 131 7.82 -18.06 -1.50
C ASP A 131 8.94 -18.87 -0.83
N GLY A 132 10.12 -18.27 -0.66
CA GLY A 132 11.27 -18.89 0.01
C GLY A 132 11.40 -18.61 1.51
N ILE A 133 10.43 -17.91 2.10
CA ILE A 133 10.36 -17.51 3.52
C ILE A 133 9.39 -18.45 4.25
#